data_AF-A0A7X9HPN3-F1
#
_entry.id   AF-A0A7X9HPN3-F1
#
_cell.length_a   1.000
_cell.length_b   1.000
_cell.length_c   1.000
_cell.angle_alpha   90.00
_cell.angle_beta   90.00
_cell.angle_gamma   90.00
#
_symmetry.space_group_name_H-M   'P 1'
#
loop_
_entity.id
_entity.type
_entity.pdbx_description
1 polymer ?
#
loop_
_entity_poly.entity_id
_entity_poly.type
_entity_poly.pdbx_seq_one_letter_code
_entity_poly.pdbx_strand_id
1 'polypeptide(L)'
;MNKKQKLILLIGFFVIIISFLIWAFFGFEIFTKTQVLVESKDELFGWSEKKWVDKFIWGIDLSLAISGITIFISGFLLYFFRNKKITS
;
A
#
# COMPACT_ATOMS: atom_id res chain seq x y z
N MET A 1 8.00 -10.84 -25.19
CA MET A 1 7.15 -10.91 -23.97
C MET A 1 5.75 -11.33 -24.38
N ASN A 2 5.24 -12.43 -23.82
CA ASN A 2 3.90 -12.96 -24.15
C ASN A 2 2.80 -11.97 -23.72
N LYS A 3 1.61 -12.02 -24.34
CA LYS A 3 0.41 -11.26 -23.91
C LYS A 3 0.16 -11.41 -22.41
N LYS A 4 0.35 -12.63 -21.87
CA LYS A 4 0.25 -12.92 -20.42
C LYS A 4 1.25 -12.14 -19.57
N GLN A 5 2.52 -12.08 -20.00
CA GLN A 5 3.58 -11.36 -19.28
C GLN A 5 3.37 -9.84 -19.31
N LYS A 6 2.89 -9.30 -20.44
CA LYS A 6 2.48 -7.89 -20.55
C LYS A 6 1.35 -7.55 -19.58
N LEU A 7 0.35 -8.43 -19.50
CA LEU A 7 -0.77 -8.26 -18.59
C LEU A 7 -0.33 -8.28 -17.11
N ILE A 8 0.56 -9.21 -16.73
CA ILE A 8 1.10 -9.29 -15.36
C ILE A 8 1.82 -7.99 -14.97
N LEU A 9 2.69 -7.48 -15.86
CA LEU A 9 3.39 -6.21 -15.60
C LEU A 9 2.44 -5.02 -15.50
N LEU A 10 1.43 -4.96 -16.37
CA LEU A 10 0.42 -3.90 -16.35
C LEU A 10 -0.35 -3.92 -15.03
N ILE A 11 -0.83 -5.09 -14.61
CA ILE A 11 -1.57 -5.25 -13.33
C ILE A 11 -0.67 -4.87 -12.15
N GLY A 12 0.56 -5.40 -12.09
CA GLY A 12 1.49 -5.09 -11.00
C GLY A 12 1.81 -3.60 -10.92
N PHE A 13 2.00 -2.94 -12.07
CA PHE A 13 2.20 -1.50 -12.14
C PHE A 13 0.99 -0.70 -11.64
N PHE A 14 -0.23 -1.09 -12.04
CA PHE A 14 -1.45 -0.44 -11.55
C PHE A 14 -1.64 -0.60 -10.04
N VAL A 15 -1.36 -1.79 -9.49
CA VAL A 15 -1.44 -2.02 -8.03
C VAL A 15 -0.50 -1.09 -7.28
N ILE A 16 0.75 -0.96 -7.76
CA ILE A 16 1.73 -0.05 -7.15
C ILE A 16 1.25 1.41 -7.22
N ILE A 17 0.81 1.86 -8.40
CA ILE A 17 0.30 3.23 -8.57
C ILE A 17 -0.87 3.50 -7.62
N ILE A 18 -1.86 2.61 -7.58
CA ILE A 18 -3.03 2.78 -6.72
C ILE A 18 -2.62 2.86 -5.25
N SER A 19 -1.66 2.04 -4.81
CA SER A 19 -1.13 2.11 -3.44
C SER A 19 -0.51 3.48 -3.13
N PHE A 20 0.27 4.05 -4.05
CA PHE A 20 0.86 5.38 -3.88
C PHE A 20 -0.18 6.51 -3.93
N LEU A 21 -1.24 6.38 -4.73
CA LEU A 21 -2.34 7.33 -4.75
C LEU A 21 -3.13 7.31 -3.43
N ILE A 22 -3.38 6.13 -2.86
CA ILE A 22 -4.01 6.01 -1.53
C ILE A 22 -3.11 6.68 -0.48
N TRP A 23 -1.81 6.39 -0.48
CA TRP A 23 -0.88 7.04 0.44
C TRP A 23 -0.88 8.58 0.31
N ALA A 24 -0.92 9.11 -0.91
CA ALA A 24 -1.05 10.55 -1.16
C ALA A 24 -2.37 11.10 -0.60
N PHE A 25 -3.49 10.37 -0.76
CA PHE A 25 -4.80 10.75 -0.22
C PHE A 25 -4.82 10.82 1.32
N PHE A 26 -4.05 9.95 2.00
CA PHE A 26 -3.90 9.95 3.45
C PHE A 26 -2.87 10.97 3.98
N GLY A 27 -2.31 11.82 3.11
CA GLY A 27 -1.48 12.96 3.53
C GLY A 27 0.02 12.69 3.57
N PHE A 28 0.52 11.69 2.83
CA PHE A 28 1.96 11.38 2.73
C PHE A 28 2.63 10.98 4.06
N GLU A 29 1.90 10.28 4.91
CA GLU A 29 2.39 9.84 6.22
C GLU A 29 3.48 8.77 6.11
N ILE A 30 4.53 8.86 6.94
CA ILE A 30 5.67 7.92 6.86
C ILE A 30 5.28 6.55 7.43
N PHE A 31 4.57 6.54 8.56
CA PHE A 31 4.20 5.31 9.25
C PHE A 31 2.70 5.11 9.22
N THR A 32 2.28 3.87 9.04
CA THR A 32 0.87 3.49 9.14
C THR A 32 0.45 3.61 10.60
N LYS A 33 -0.60 4.39 10.86
CA LYS A 33 -1.14 4.60 12.21
C LYS A 33 -2.51 3.97 12.29
N THR A 34 -2.80 3.25 13.36
CA THR A 34 -4.14 2.73 13.65
C THR A 34 -4.89 3.60 14.65
N GLN A 35 -4.13 4.38 15.43
CA GLN A 35 -4.66 5.25 16.47
C GLN A 35 -4.01 6.62 16.37
N VAL A 36 -4.81 7.66 16.62
CA VAL A 36 -4.36 9.04 16.66
C VAL A 36 -4.78 9.63 18.00
N LEU A 37 -3.85 10.34 18.64
CA LEU A 37 -4.13 11.09 19.85
C LEU A 37 -4.91 12.35 19.47
N VAL A 38 -6.17 12.44 19.90
CA VAL A 38 -7.03 13.59 19.65
C VAL A 38 -7.30 14.29 20.97
N GLU A 39 -7.16 15.61 21.00
CA GLU A 39 -7.61 16.41 22.14
C GLU A 39 -9.13 16.55 22.04
N SER A 40 -9.84 15.87 22.95
CA SER A 40 -11.27 16.01 23.15
C SER A 40 -11.50 17.07 24.20
N LYS A 41 -12.20 18.15 23.83
CA LYS A 41 -12.56 19.21 24.75
C LYS A 41 -13.92 18.88 25.34
N ASP A 42 -13.98 18.68 26.64
CA ASP A 42 -15.25 18.39 27.31
C ASP A 42 -16.01 19.70 27.50
N GLU A 43 -17.08 19.91 26.73
CA GLU A 43 -17.84 21.18 26.71
C GLU A 43 -18.49 21.49 28.06
N LEU A 44 -18.71 20.48 28.90
CA LEU A 44 -19.34 20.59 30.22
C LEU A 44 -18.40 21.07 31.33
N PHE A 45 -17.12 20.71 31.28
CA PHE A 45 -16.15 20.99 32.34
C PHE A 45 -14.98 21.88 31.89
N GLY A 46 -14.86 22.15 30.58
CA GLY A 46 -13.84 23.02 30.00
C GLY A 46 -12.43 22.43 30.00
N TRP A 47 -12.27 21.15 30.36
CA TRP A 47 -10.99 20.47 30.41
C TRP A 47 -10.71 19.78 29.07
N SER A 48 -9.46 19.76 28.64
CA SER A 48 -9.00 19.01 27.47
C SER A 48 -8.43 17.67 27.89
N GLU A 49 -8.95 16.58 27.33
CA GLU A 49 -8.44 15.23 27.54
C GLU A 49 -7.86 14.69 26.24
N LYS A 50 -6.68 14.07 26.32
CA LYS A 50 -6.05 13.39 25.18
C LYS A 50 -6.59 11.97 25.11
N LYS A 51 -7.45 11.68 24.12
CA LYS A 51 -7.97 10.33 23.88
C LYS A 51 -7.34 9.73 22.64
N TRP A 52 -6.96 8.46 22.73
CA TRP A 52 -6.62 7.67 21.57
C TRP A 52 -7.92 7.33 20.83
N VAL A 53 -8.04 7.81 19.60
CA VAL A 53 -9.15 7.50 18.71
C VAL A 53 -8.64 6.57 17.63
N ASP A 54 -9.35 5.46 17.43
CA ASP A 54 -9.07 4.55 16.33
C ASP A 54 -9.29 5.29 15.00
N LYS A 55 -8.18 5.57 14.31
CA LYS A 55 -8.17 6.23 13.03
C LYS A 55 -7.02 5.66 12.23
N PHE A 56 -7.38 4.87 11.21
CA PHE A 56 -6.43 4.31 10.29
C PHE A 56 -5.87 5.40 9.37
N ILE A 57 -4.55 5.51 9.32
CA ILE A 57 -3.80 6.38 8.42
C ILE A 57 -2.85 5.49 7.63
N TRP A 58 -3.01 5.51 6.31
CA TRP A 58 -2.18 4.75 5.40
C TRP A 58 -0.79 5.37 5.26
N GLY A 59 0.26 4.67 5.69
CA GLY A 59 1.64 5.15 5.63
C GLY A 59 2.41 4.68 4.38
N ILE A 60 3.60 5.25 4.17
CA ILE A 60 4.50 4.83 3.07
C ILE A 60 5.06 3.44 3.32
N ASP A 61 5.26 3.07 4.58
CA ASP A 61 5.69 1.73 5.01
C ASP A 61 4.78 0.63 4.43
N LEU A 62 3.46 0.80 4.51
CA LEU A 62 2.49 -0.14 3.96
C LEU A 62 2.51 -0.13 2.42
N SER A 63 2.61 1.04 1.79
CA SER A 63 2.72 1.15 0.33
C SER A 63 4.01 0.50 -0.21
N LEU A 64 5.13 0.63 0.49
CA LEU A 64 6.39 -0.02 0.14
C LEU A 64 6.30 -1.53 0.33
N ALA A 65 5.68 -2.00 1.42
CA ALA A 65 5.45 -3.43 1.63
C ALA A 65 4.60 -4.04 0.51
N ILE A 66 3.47 -3.39 0.16
CA ILE A 66 2.60 -3.80 -0.95
C ILE A 66 3.37 -3.80 -2.28
N SER A 67 4.18 -2.77 -2.53
CA SER A 67 5.00 -2.69 -3.74
C SER A 67 6.02 -3.82 -3.82
N GLY A 68 6.72 -4.11 -2.71
CA GLY A 68 7.68 -5.21 -2.62
C GLY A 68 7.02 -6.57 -2.89
N ILE A 69 5.86 -6.83 -2.26
CA ILE A 69 5.08 -8.06 -2.49
C ILE A 69 4.61 -8.14 -3.95
N THR A 70 4.14 -7.03 -4.51
CA THR A 70 3.67 -6.97 -5.90
C THR A 70 4.79 -7.26 -6.89
N ILE A 71 5.98 -6.71 -6.66
CA ILE A 71 7.18 -6.99 -7.47
C ILE A 71 7.57 -8.46 -7.34
N PHE A 72 7.58 -9.00 -6.12
CA PHE A 72 7.93 -10.39 -5.87
C PHE A 72 6.97 -11.35 -6.60
N ILE A 73 5.66 -11.18 -6.44
CA ILE A 73 4.63 -11.99 -7.11
C ILE A 73 4.71 -11.82 -8.62
N SER A 74 4.82 -10.58 -9.12
CA SER A 74 4.93 -10.32 -10.56
C SER A 74 6.17 -10.98 -11.14
N GLY A 75 7.32 -10.89 -10.46
CA GLY A 75 8.56 -11.55 -10.86
C GLY A 75 8.45 -13.07 -10.89
N PHE A 76 7.82 -13.66 -9.86
CA PHE A 76 7.55 -15.09 -9.81
C PHE A 76 6.67 -15.55 -10.98
N LEU A 77 5.56 -14.84 -11.24
CA LEU A 77 4.67 -15.15 -12.36
C LEU A 77 5.35 -14.96 -13.71
N LEU A 78 6.17 -13.92 -13.87
CA LEU A 78 6.93 -13.69 -15.09
C LEU A 78 7.93 -14.81 -15.37
N TYR A 79 8.59 -15.32 -14.33
CA TYR A 79 9.49 -16.47 -14.43
C TYR A 79 8.72 -17.73 -14.83
N PHE A 80 7.57 -18.00 -14.21
CA PHE A 80 6.75 -19.17 -14.51
C PHE A 80 6.17 -19.14 -15.94
N PHE A 81 5.67 -17.98 -16.38
CA PHE A 81 5.14 -17.79 -17.74
C PHE A 81 6.22 -17.50 -18.80
N ARG A 82 7.50 -17.58 -18.42
CA ARG A 82 8.59 -17.53 -19.40
C ARG A 82 8.47 -18.78 -20.26
N ASN A 83 8.03 -18.63 -21.51
CA ASN A 83 8.07 -19.71 -22.49
C ASN A 83 9.48 -20.32 -22.43
N LYS A 84 9.59 -21.53 -21.92
CA LYS A 84 10.78 -22.35 -22.13
C LYS A 84 10.80 -22.66 -23.62
N LYS A 85 11.46 -21.81 -24.42
CA LYS A 85 12.09 -22.31 -25.64
C LYS A 85 13.22 -23.22 -25.16
N ILE A 86 12.85 -24.43 -24.71
CA ILE A 86 13.77 -25.55 -24.69
C ILE A 86 14.03 -25.80 -26.16
N THR A 87 15.25 -25.48 -26.56
CA THR A 87 15.89 -25.94 -27.78
C THR A 87 15.62 -27.45 -27.90
N SER A 88 14.88 -27.85 -28.92
CA SER A 88 14.83 -29.22 -29.44
C SER A 88 14.81 -29.13 -30.95
#